data_AF-A0A8H7KNT1-F1
#
_entry.id   AF-A0A8H7KNT1-F1
#
_cell.length_a   1.000
_cell.length_b   1.000
_cell.length_c   1.000
_cell.angle_alpha   90.00
_cell.angle_beta   90.00
_cell.angle_gamma   90.00
#
_symmetry.space_group_name_H-M   'P 1'
#
loop_
_entity.id
_entity.type
_entity.pdbx_description
1 polymer ?
#
loop_
_entity_poly.entity_id
_entity_poly.type
_entity_poly.pdbx_seq_one_letter_code
_entity_poly.pdbx_strand_id
1 'polypeptide(L)'
;MRSEPSIVLKPSKDYTLHITAKRYRPDSSSDPPQLGAITLVLLHATSLHKETWEPTLLRVFELAAKSHRASVNIHEAWAIECPNHGESAVLNHAELQAGHEHHCNSQEAVIVSCKKYAHAVHRFMTAGPVDFGGRRLVGIGHSLGGVAMTILQCLEPVIPFSSIILVEPMLSPEGAPVLAGLRKHLIRSACERRDVWSSKTDALKDMTSRARTSPWDRHALSLYAEHALVPHKGIKWDPPYMGVTLACTRDEEARIN
;
A
#
# COMPACT_ATOMS: atom_id res chain seq x y z
N MET A 1 4.12 20.07 3.17
CA MET A 1 4.57 18.71 3.54
C MET A 1 5.70 18.33 2.60
N ARG A 2 6.84 17.92 3.16
CA ARG A 2 7.96 17.38 2.38
C ARG A 2 7.72 15.90 2.11
N SER A 3 7.90 15.47 0.87
CA SER A 3 7.93 14.06 0.47
C SER A 3 9.33 13.70 -0.02
N GLU A 4 9.86 12.58 0.43
CA GLU A 4 11.15 12.05 -0.05
C GLU A 4 10.92 11.09 -1.24
N PRO A 5 11.95 10.81 -2.05
CA PRO A 5 11.90 9.75 -3.05
C PRO A 5 11.55 8.39 -2.45
N SER A 6 10.98 7.49 -3.26
CA SER A 6 10.73 6.11 -2.85
C SER A 6 12.01 5.42 -2.38
N ILE A 7 11.92 4.72 -1.26
CA ILE A 7 12.98 3.89 -0.71
C ILE A 7 12.66 2.44 -1.03
N VAL A 8 13.65 1.73 -1.59
CA VAL A 8 13.52 0.33 -1.97
C VAL A 8 14.37 -0.54 -1.05
N LEU A 9 13.70 -1.43 -0.30
CA LEU A 9 14.37 -2.51 0.40
C LEU A 9 14.42 -3.74 -0.52
N LYS A 10 15.64 -4.09 -0.97
CA LYS A 10 15.90 -5.24 -1.85
C LYS A 10 15.51 -6.57 -1.18
N PRO A 11 15.29 -7.65 -1.95
CA PRO A 11 15.09 -9.00 -1.41
C PRO A 11 16.22 -9.46 -0.49
N SER A 12 15.91 -10.39 0.41
CA SER A 12 16.89 -11.15 1.21
C SER A 12 16.55 -12.64 1.19
N LYS A 13 17.39 -13.45 1.83
CA LYS A 13 17.17 -14.90 1.96
C LYS A 13 15.81 -15.24 2.58
N ASP A 14 15.39 -14.46 3.57
CA ASP A 14 14.14 -14.70 4.31
C ASP A 14 12.90 -14.03 3.68
N TYR A 15 13.08 -13.20 2.65
CA TYR A 15 12.00 -12.51 1.98
C TYR A 15 12.38 -12.10 0.55
N THR A 16 11.78 -12.77 -0.43
CA THR A 16 12.20 -12.74 -1.82
C THR A 16 11.66 -11.57 -2.65
N LEU A 17 10.78 -10.74 -2.09
CA LEU A 17 10.18 -9.62 -2.80
C LEU A 17 10.83 -8.28 -2.40
N HIS A 18 10.96 -7.37 -3.35
CA HIS A 18 11.23 -5.97 -3.11
C HIS A 18 10.08 -5.34 -2.30
N ILE A 19 10.43 -4.41 -1.42
CA ILE A 19 9.47 -3.64 -0.64
C ILE A 19 9.79 -2.16 -0.85
N THR A 20 8.80 -1.37 -1.23
CA THR A 20 8.95 0.08 -1.35
C THR A 20 8.22 0.79 -0.22
N ALA A 21 8.74 1.95 0.17
CA ALA A 21 8.06 2.85 1.08
C ALA A 21 8.38 4.29 0.72
N LYS A 22 7.51 5.21 1.13
CA LYS A 22 7.71 6.64 0.96
C LYS A 22 7.58 7.36 2.29
N ARG A 23 8.54 8.25 2.54
CA ARG A 23 8.64 9.04 3.76
C ARG A 23 8.08 10.44 3.54
N TYR A 24 7.30 10.90 4.51
CA TYR A 24 6.68 12.22 4.50
C TYR A 24 6.94 12.94 5.81
N ARG A 25 7.12 14.26 5.74
CA ARG A 25 7.36 15.09 6.92
C ARG A 25 6.55 16.38 6.90
N PRO A 26 5.98 16.80 8.05
CA PRO A 26 5.48 18.16 8.19
C PRO A 26 6.60 19.17 7.94
N ASP A 27 6.26 20.34 7.39
CA ASP A 27 7.28 21.33 7.05
C ASP A 27 7.98 21.89 8.31
N SER A 28 7.30 21.84 9.46
CA SER A 28 7.82 22.22 10.77
C SER A 28 8.71 21.17 11.45
N SER A 29 8.86 19.96 10.90
CA SER A 29 9.64 18.91 11.55
C SER A 29 11.14 19.27 11.56
N SER A 30 11.80 19.17 12.72
CA SER A 30 13.25 19.31 12.87
C SER A 30 13.98 17.97 12.78
N ASP A 31 15.25 17.98 12.37
CA ASP A 31 16.17 16.84 12.52
C ASP A 31 17.31 17.26 13.47
N PRO A 32 17.55 16.56 14.60
CA PRO A 32 16.88 15.33 15.06
C PRO A 32 15.42 15.53 15.53
N PRO A 33 14.63 14.44 15.65
CA PRO A 33 13.28 14.50 16.20
C PRO A 33 13.26 14.98 17.65
N GLN A 34 12.25 15.78 17.99
CA GLN A 34 12.00 16.18 19.38
C GLN A 34 11.56 14.97 20.22
N LEU A 35 11.85 15.03 21.52
CA LEU A 35 11.46 13.97 22.46
C LEU A 35 9.94 13.76 22.45
N GLY A 36 9.50 12.50 22.33
CA GLY A 36 8.09 12.13 22.32
C GLY A 36 7.36 12.38 21.00
N ALA A 37 8.06 12.83 19.95
CA ALA A 37 7.48 13.01 18.63
C ALA A 37 7.07 11.66 18.00
N ILE A 38 5.97 11.70 17.25
CA ILE A 38 5.29 10.54 16.70
C ILE A 38 5.81 10.25 15.30
N THR A 39 6.04 8.97 15.01
CA THR A 39 6.20 8.46 13.65
C THR A 39 4.95 7.69 13.25
N LEU A 40 4.31 8.09 12.17
CA LEU A 40 3.17 7.36 11.60
C LEU A 40 3.66 6.24 10.69
N VAL A 41 3.00 5.09 10.72
CA VAL A 41 3.19 3.99 9.74
C VAL A 41 1.85 3.70 9.08
N LEU A 42 1.79 3.81 7.75
CA LEU A 42 0.55 3.75 6.97
C LEU A 42 0.56 2.57 6.00
N LEU A 43 -0.49 1.74 6.06
CA LEU A 43 -0.69 0.56 5.22
C LEU A 43 -1.98 0.70 4.41
N HIS A 44 -1.86 0.64 3.09
CA HIS A 44 -2.97 0.91 2.16
C HIS A 44 -3.92 -0.28 1.97
N ALA A 45 -5.10 -0.03 1.41
CA ALA A 45 -6.07 -1.05 1.03
C ALA A 45 -5.75 -1.72 -0.31
N THR A 46 -6.48 -2.79 -0.65
CA THR A 46 -6.52 -3.32 -2.02
C THR A 46 -6.91 -2.25 -3.02
N SER A 47 -6.42 -2.38 -4.25
CA SER A 47 -6.55 -1.39 -5.33
C SER A 47 -5.85 -0.04 -5.08
N LEU A 48 -5.32 0.23 -3.90
CA LEU A 48 -4.57 1.46 -3.61
C LEU A 48 -3.06 1.21 -3.63
N HIS A 49 -2.28 2.27 -3.41
CA HIS A 49 -0.81 2.23 -3.32
C HIS A 49 -0.32 3.29 -2.32
N LYS A 50 0.98 3.29 -1.98
CA LYS A 50 1.52 4.09 -0.86
C LYS A 50 1.24 5.60 -0.98
N GLU A 51 1.29 6.16 -2.19
CA GLU A 51 1.07 7.58 -2.44
C GLU A 51 -0.40 8.01 -2.27
N THR A 52 -1.36 7.09 -2.30
CA THR A 52 -2.79 7.44 -2.07
C THR A 52 -3.06 8.00 -0.67
N TRP A 53 -2.11 7.85 0.26
CA TRP A 53 -2.15 8.47 1.58
C TRP A 53 -1.82 9.97 1.57
N GLU A 54 -1.24 10.53 0.51
CA GLU A 54 -0.75 11.92 0.49
C GLU A 54 -1.84 12.96 0.82
N PRO A 55 -3.06 12.90 0.25
CA PRO A 55 -4.13 13.84 0.62
C PRO A 55 -4.52 13.73 2.11
N THR A 56 -4.56 12.51 2.65
CA THR A 56 -4.85 12.27 4.07
C THR A 56 -3.73 12.82 4.96
N LEU A 57 -2.47 12.55 4.62
CA LEU A 57 -1.31 13.01 5.38
C LEU A 57 -1.20 14.53 5.41
N LEU A 58 -1.45 15.20 4.28
CA LEU A 58 -1.53 16.66 4.21
C LEU A 58 -2.53 17.18 5.25
N ARG A 59 -3.74 16.61 5.27
CA ARG A 59 -4.78 17.05 6.21
C ARG A 59 -4.44 16.73 7.67
N VAL A 60 -3.89 15.56 7.94
CA VAL A 60 -3.45 15.15 9.28
C VAL A 60 -2.36 16.08 9.81
N PHE A 61 -1.38 16.44 8.98
CA PHE A 61 -0.30 17.34 9.37
C PHE A 61 -0.83 18.76 9.64
N GLU A 62 -1.74 19.27 8.81
CA GLU A 62 -2.40 20.56 9.06
C GLU A 62 -3.19 20.59 10.37
N LEU A 63 -3.94 19.52 10.66
CA LEU A 63 -4.73 19.41 11.88
C LEU A 63 -3.84 19.31 13.11
N ALA A 64 -2.76 18.53 13.04
CA ALA A 64 -1.78 18.42 14.12
C ALA A 64 -1.12 19.78 14.42
N ALA A 65 -0.74 20.54 13.39
CA ALA A 65 -0.15 21.87 13.54
C ALA A 65 -1.11 22.91 14.17
N LYS A 66 -2.41 22.75 13.96
CA LYS A 66 -3.46 23.65 14.50
C LYS A 66 -3.97 23.24 15.88
N SER A 67 -3.59 22.06 16.40
CA SER A 67 -4.13 21.55 17.66
C SER A 67 -3.53 22.27 18.87
N HIS A 68 -4.37 22.96 19.63
CA HIS A 68 -3.98 23.68 20.86
C HIS A 68 -4.18 22.87 22.16
N ARG A 69 -4.87 21.71 22.11
CA ARG A 69 -5.38 21.01 23.33
C ARG A 69 -4.54 19.82 23.82
N ALA A 70 -3.55 19.39 23.05
CA ALA A 70 -2.43 18.53 23.44
C ALA A 70 -1.52 18.49 22.22
N SER A 71 -0.22 18.72 22.38
CA SER A 71 0.74 18.82 21.27
C SER A 71 0.96 17.45 20.61
N VAL A 72 0.09 17.08 19.68
CA VAL A 72 0.32 15.95 18.77
C VAL A 72 1.47 16.35 17.85
N ASN A 73 2.69 16.05 18.28
CA ASN A 73 3.90 16.35 17.53
C ASN A 73 4.22 15.20 16.58
N ILE A 74 3.74 15.30 15.34
CA ILE A 74 4.09 14.33 14.29
C ILE A 74 5.45 14.75 13.73
N HIS A 75 6.45 13.89 13.83
CA HIS A 75 7.76 14.13 13.21
C HIS A 75 7.77 13.69 11.75
N GLU A 76 7.18 12.54 11.45
CA GLU A 76 7.21 11.94 10.13
C GLU A 76 6.15 10.85 9.95
N ALA A 77 5.96 10.42 8.71
CA ALA A 77 5.09 9.34 8.31
C ALA A 77 5.76 8.46 7.25
N TRP A 78 5.53 7.14 7.36
CA TRP A 78 5.99 6.14 6.40
C TRP A 78 4.80 5.41 5.80
N ALA A 79 4.59 5.55 4.50
CA ALA A 79 3.65 4.71 3.77
C ALA A 79 4.41 3.53 3.15
N ILE A 80 4.12 2.31 3.62
CA ILE A 80 4.83 1.09 3.21
C ILE A 80 3.92 0.28 2.27
N GLU A 81 4.42 -0.09 1.11
CA GLU A 81 3.62 -0.65 0.02
C GLU A 81 3.49 -2.18 0.12
N CYS A 82 2.31 -2.67 -0.25
CA CYS A 82 2.08 -4.09 -0.41
C CYS A 82 2.89 -4.62 -1.61
N PRO A 83 3.59 -5.76 -1.51
CA PRO A 83 4.52 -6.23 -2.54
C PRO A 83 3.94 -6.42 -3.95
N ASN A 84 2.62 -6.61 -4.08
CA ASN A 84 1.94 -6.75 -5.37
C ASN A 84 1.14 -5.50 -5.79
N HIS A 85 1.33 -4.36 -5.13
CA HIS A 85 0.69 -3.09 -5.49
C HIS A 85 1.71 -2.01 -5.86
N GLY A 86 1.23 -0.99 -6.58
CA GLY A 86 2.00 0.21 -6.94
C GLY A 86 3.37 -0.08 -7.55
N GLU A 87 4.39 0.62 -7.08
CA GLU A 87 5.78 0.49 -7.52
C GLU A 87 6.38 -0.87 -7.14
N SER A 88 6.02 -1.41 -5.98
CA SER A 88 6.46 -2.75 -5.55
C SER A 88 6.04 -3.83 -6.55
N ALA A 89 4.82 -3.75 -7.09
CA ALA A 89 4.33 -4.69 -8.11
C ALA A 89 5.22 -4.71 -9.36
N VAL A 90 5.72 -3.54 -9.75
CA VAL A 90 6.60 -3.38 -10.92
C VAL A 90 7.95 -4.04 -10.66
N LEU A 91 8.53 -3.79 -9.49
CA LEU A 91 9.81 -4.39 -9.09
C LEU A 91 9.74 -5.91 -8.90
N ASN A 92 8.57 -6.41 -8.51
CA ASN A 92 8.32 -7.83 -8.24
C ASN A 92 7.65 -8.55 -9.41
N HIS A 93 7.58 -7.94 -10.59
CA HIS A 93 6.77 -8.46 -11.68
C HIS A 93 7.17 -9.90 -12.06
N ALA A 94 8.47 -10.19 -12.15
CA ALA A 94 8.95 -11.51 -12.53
C ALA A 94 8.57 -12.59 -11.50
N GLU A 95 8.78 -12.30 -10.22
CA GLU A 95 8.47 -13.20 -9.10
C GLU A 95 6.97 -13.44 -8.97
N LEU A 96 6.15 -12.41 -9.14
CA LEU A 96 4.69 -12.52 -9.13
C LEU A 96 4.20 -13.37 -10.31
N GLN A 97 4.74 -13.18 -11.52
CA GLN A 97 4.36 -13.98 -12.69
C GLN A 97 4.81 -15.44 -12.58
N ALA A 98 6.00 -15.74 -12.06
CA ALA A 98 6.44 -17.12 -11.82
C ALA A 98 5.43 -17.88 -10.92
N GLY A 99 4.85 -17.20 -9.94
CA GLY A 99 3.77 -17.75 -9.11
C GLY A 99 2.47 -18.06 -9.88
N HIS A 100 2.26 -17.47 -11.06
CA HIS A 100 1.11 -17.80 -11.93
C HIS A 100 1.36 -19.06 -12.76
N GLU A 101 2.57 -19.22 -13.30
CA GLU A 101 2.93 -20.26 -14.26
C GLU A 101 3.15 -21.63 -13.61
N HIS A 102 3.61 -21.67 -12.37
CA HIS A 102 3.85 -22.91 -11.62
C HIS A 102 2.60 -23.39 -10.84
N HIS A 103 1.52 -23.71 -11.55
CA HIS A 103 0.38 -24.45 -10.97
C HIS A 103 0.59 -25.98 -10.92
N CYS A 104 1.73 -26.49 -11.42
CA CYS A 104 2.05 -27.91 -11.38
C CYS A 104 3.41 -28.15 -10.69
N ASN A 105 3.34 -28.62 -9.44
CA ASN A 105 4.37 -29.42 -8.77
C ASN A 105 5.79 -28.82 -8.62
N SER A 106 5.96 -27.76 -7.82
CA SER A 106 7.09 -27.59 -6.90
C SER A 106 6.88 -26.37 -6.00
N GLN A 107 7.48 -26.37 -4.80
CA GLN A 107 7.42 -25.35 -3.76
C GLN A 107 7.23 -23.88 -4.22
N GLU A 108 6.20 -23.26 -3.62
CA GLU A 108 6.01 -21.82 -3.36
C GLU A 108 5.80 -20.88 -4.56
N ALA A 109 4.63 -20.97 -5.20
CA ALA A 109 4.06 -19.79 -5.85
C ALA A 109 3.98 -18.63 -4.83
N VAL A 110 4.53 -17.46 -5.18
CA VAL A 110 4.54 -16.30 -4.28
C VAL A 110 3.15 -15.66 -4.24
N ILE A 111 2.29 -16.17 -3.36
CA ILE A 111 0.96 -15.58 -3.12
C ILE A 111 1.09 -14.47 -2.08
N VAL A 112 0.82 -13.24 -2.48
CA VAL A 112 0.78 -12.11 -1.55
C VAL A 112 -0.56 -12.14 -0.81
N SER A 113 -0.50 -12.39 0.50
CA SER A 113 -1.64 -12.38 1.44
C SER A 113 -1.51 -11.24 2.44
N CYS A 114 -2.53 -11.00 3.27
CA CYS A 114 -2.44 -10.07 4.40
C CYS A 114 -1.23 -10.38 5.31
N LYS A 115 -0.94 -11.66 5.52
CA LYS A 115 0.22 -12.11 6.30
C LYS A 115 1.53 -11.77 5.59
N LYS A 116 1.63 -11.99 4.27
CA LYS A 116 2.82 -11.62 3.48
C LYS A 116 3.04 -10.10 3.49
N TYR A 117 1.98 -9.30 3.43
CA TYR A 117 2.07 -7.84 3.59
C TYR A 117 2.56 -7.46 5.00
N ALA A 118 2.03 -8.07 6.05
CA ALA A 118 2.52 -7.85 7.42
C ALA A 118 4.02 -8.19 7.56
N HIS A 119 4.48 -9.30 6.97
CA HIS A 119 5.90 -9.67 6.95
C HIS A 119 6.76 -8.68 6.15
N ALA A 120 6.27 -8.15 5.01
CA ALA A 120 6.95 -7.09 4.29
C ALA A 120 7.13 -5.85 5.17
N VAL A 121 6.07 -5.42 5.85
CA VAL A 121 6.10 -4.24 6.73
C VAL A 121 7.06 -4.47 7.89
N HIS A 122 6.97 -5.63 8.56
CA HIS A 122 7.85 -6.00 9.65
C HIS A 122 9.32 -5.97 9.21
N ARG A 123 9.64 -6.61 8.07
CA ARG A 123 10.98 -6.59 7.49
C ARG A 123 11.45 -5.18 7.15
N PHE A 124 10.59 -4.35 6.56
CA PHE A 124 10.93 -2.96 6.28
C PHE A 124 11.25 -2.20 7.57
N MET A 125 10.54 -2.47 8.65
CA MET A 125 10.76 -1.80 9.92
C MET A 125 11.98 -2.32 10.70
N THR A 126 12.41 -3.58 10.49
CA THR A 126 13.60 -4.14 11.16
C THR A 126 14.90 -3.97 10.36
N ALA A 127 14.83 -3.90 9.02
CA ALA A 127 15.98 -3.84 8.13
C ALA A 127 16.02 -2.59 7.24
N GLY A 128 15.04 -1.69 7.42
CA GLY A 128 14.93 -0.46 6.65
C GLY A 128 15.92 0.64 7.06
N PRO A 129 15.72 1.85 6.53
CA PRO A 129 16.69 2.93 6.61
C PRO A 129 16.77 3.63 7.97
N VAL A 130 15.85 3.32 8.89
CA VAL A 130 15.74 3.98 10.19
C VAL A 130 15.41 2.97 11.29
N ASP A 131 15.82 3.27 12.52
CA ASP A 131 15.40 2.51 13.69
C ASP A 131 13.95 2.86 14.05
N PHE A 132 13.01 1.97 13.70
CA PHE A 132 11.60 2.08 14.09
C PHE A 132 11.36 1.67 15.55
N GLY A 133 12.18 0.77 16.10
CA GLY A 133 12.02 0.25 17.47
C GLY A 133 12.27 1.30 18.54
N GLY A 134 13.17 2.25 18.28
CA GLY A 134 13.43 3.40 19.15
C GLY A 134 12.40 4.54 19.07
N ARG A 135 11.33 4.42 18.27
CA ARG A 135 10.38 5.51 17.99
C ARG A 135 9.03 5.31 18.65
N ARG A 136 8.33 6.41 18.90
CA ARG A 136 6.91 6.37 19.27
C ARG A 136 6.06 6.20 18.01
N LEU A 137 5.65 4.97 17.75
CA LEU A 137 4.91 4.62 16.54
C LEU A 137 3.39 4.73 16.74
N VAL A 138 2.69 5.20 15.71
CA VAL A 138 1.24 5.08 15.54
C VAL A 138 0.96 4.46 14.18
N GLY A 139 0.25 3.34 14.17
CA GLY A 139 -0.09 2.60 12.96
C GLY A 139 -1.44 3.02 12.42
N ILE A 140 -1.55 3.19 11.10
CA ILE A 140 -2.80 3.44 10.39
C ILE A 140 -2.93 2.41 9.27
N GLY A 141 -3.96 1.59 9.31
CA GLY A 141 -4.19 0.56 8.28
C GLY A 141 -5.61 0.62 7.74
N HIS A 142 -5.76 0.67 6.43
CA HIS A 142 -7.06 0.65 5.75
C HIS A 142 -7.32 -0.72 5.10
N SER A 143 -8.47 -1.34 5.37
CA SER A 143 -8.91 -2.61 4.80
C SER A 143 -7.80 -3.68 4.88
N LEU A 144 -7.24 -4.14 3.74
CA LEU A 144 -6.07 -5.02 3.66
C LEU A 144 -4.93 -4.59 4.59
N GLY A 145 -4.57 -3.30 4.55
CA GLY A 145 -3.54 -2.73 5.42
C GLY A 145 -3.93 -2.73 6.89
N GLY A 146 -5.22 -2.67 7.22
CA GLY A 146 -5.72 -2.81 8.58
C GLY A 146 -5.55 -4.23 9.13
N VAL A 147 -5.84 -5.24 8.29
CA VAL A 147 -5.60 -6.65 8.63
C VAL A 147 -4.10 -6.90 8.78
N ALA A 148 -3.28 -6.42 7.84
CA ALA A 148 -1.82 -6.54 7.92
C ALA A 148 -1.24 -5.84 9.17
N MET A 149 -1.74 -4.65 9.52
CA MET A 149 -1.35 -3.93 10.75
C MET A 149 -1.66 -4.75 12.00
N THR A 150 -2.78 -5.48 12.01
CA THR A 150 -3.17 -6.35 13.13
C THR A 150 -2.23 -7.55 13.25
N ILE A 151 -1.94 -8.23 12.13
CA ILE A 151 -1.00 -9.37 12.09
C ILE A 151 0.42 -8.94 12.47
N LEU A 152 0.85 -7.75 12.06
CA LEU A 152 2.17 -7.17 12.35
C LEU A 152 2.46 -7.16 13.86
N GLN A 153 1.44 -6.94 14.70
CA GLN A 153 1.61 -6.90 16.16
C GLN A 153 1.98 -8.27 16.77
N CYS A 154 1.86 -9.35 16.00
CA CYS A 154 2.16 -10.72 16.42
C CYS A 154 3.46 -11.27 15.83
N LEU A 155 4.27 -10.44 15.17
CA LEU A 155 5.52 -10.85 14.54
C LEU A 155 6.73 -10.56 15.43
N GLU A 156 7.77 -11.37 15.30
CA GLU A 156 9.01 -11.27 16.08
C GLU A 156 10.20 -10.79 15.21
N PRO A 157 11.06 -9.88 15.71
CA PRO A 157 10.95 -9.20 17.01
C PRO A 157 9.77 -8.22 17.05
N VAL A 158 9.11 -8.13 18.21
CA VAL A 158 8.02 -7.17 18.43
C VAL A 158 8.52 -5.73 18.27
N ILE A 159 7.82 -4.95 17.45
CA ILE A 159 8.03 -3.50 17.34
C ILE A 159 6.83 -2.79 17.99
N PRO A 160 7.03 -2.04 19.09
CA PRO A 160 5.93 -1.52 19.87
C PRO A 160 5.24 -0.33 19.19
N PHE A 161 3.94 -0.47 18.95
CA PHE A 161 3.06 0.63 18.56
C PHE A 161 2.36 1.20 19.80
N SER A 162 2.40 2.53 19.95
CA SER A 162 1.66 3.21 21.02
C SER A 162 0.17 3.26 20.76
N SER A 163 -0.25 3.18 19.49
CA SER A 163 -1.65 3.13 19.06
C SER A 163 -1.73 2.56 17.65
N ILE A 164 -2.84 1.89 17.32
CA ILE A 164 -3.20 1.51 15.96
C ILE A 164 -4.60 2.04 15.62
N ILE A 165 -4.77 2.52 14.40
CA ILE A 165 -6.03 3.02 13.85
C ILE A 165 -6.38 2.13 12.66
N LEU A 166 -7.48 1.41 12.77
CA LEU A 166 -7.97 0.50 11.74
C LEU A 166 -9.16 1.16 11.04
N VAL A 167 -9.04 1.37 9.73
CA VAL A 167 -10.09 1.94 8.89
C VAL A 167 -10.71 0.80 8.09
N GLU A 168 -11.99 0.50 8.33
CA GLU A 168 -12.74 -0.55 7.64
C GLU A 168 -11.98 -1.90 7.51
N PRO A 169 -11.41 -2.46 8.60
CA PRO A 169 -10.66 -3.71 8.51
C PRO A 169 -11.58 -4.89 8.20
N MET A 170 -11.12 -5.80 7.33
CA MET A 170 -11.83 -7.06 7.06
C MET A 170 -11.52 -8.11 8.15
N LEU A 171 -11.99 -7.85 9.37
CA LEU A 171 -11.81 -8.72 10.53
C LEU A 171 -13.18 -9.12 11.09
N SER A 172 -13.34 -10.39 11.45
CA SER A 172 -14.51 -10.88 12.17
C SER A 172 -14.09 -11.90 13.22
N PRO A 173 -14.59 -11.79 14.47
CA PRO A 173 -14.34 -12.80 15.49
C PRO A 173 -14.99 -14.16 15.15
N GLU A 174 -16.02 -14.16 14.29
CA GLU A 174 -16.68 -15.38 13.79
C GLU A 174 -15.93 -16.04 12.62
N GLY A 175 -14.82 -15.43 12.19
CA GLY A 175 -13.91 -15.99 11.20
C GLY A 175 -14.39 -15.86 9.75
N ALA A 176 -13.78 -16.67 8.89
CA ALA A 176 -13.95 -16.61 7.44
C ALA A 176 -15.39 -16.84 6.91
N PRO A 177 -16.24 -17.69 7.51
CA PRO A 177 -17.58 -17.94 6.97
C PRO A 177 -18.46 -16.69 6.85
N VAL A 178 -18.42 -15.81 7.85
CA VAL A 178 -19.21 -14.56 7.86
C VAL A 178 -18.73 -13.58 6.79
N LEU A 179 -17.42 -13.59 6.49
CA LEU A 179 -16.82 -12.72 5.48
C LEU A 179 -16.90 -13.30 4.06
N ALA A 180 -17.37 -14.55 3.89
CA ALA A 180 -17.33 -15.25 2.61
C ALA A 180 -18.12 -14.55 1.50
N GLY A 181 -19.26 -13.95 1.83
CA GLY A 181 -20.08 -13.18 0.88
C GLY A 181 -19.36 -11.92 0.39
N LEU A 182 -18.79 -11.15 1.32
CA LEU A 182 -18.00 -9.95 1.01
C LEU A 182 -16.76 -10.32 0.20
N ARG A 183 -16.04 -11.36 0.59
CA ARG A 183 -14.87 -11.88 -0.13
C ARG A 183 -15.20 -12.22 -1.58
N LYS A 184 -16.29 -12.98 -1.82
CA LYS A 184 -16.76 -13.28 -3.18
C LYS A 184 -17.06 -12.03 -3.99
N HIS A 185 -17.66 -11.01 -3.37
CA HIS A 185 -17.94 -9.73 -4.03
C HIS A 185 -16.65 -8.98 -4.42
N LEU A 186 -15.66 -8.94 -3.54
CA LEU A 186 -14.38 -8.26 -3.79
C LEU A 186 -13.57 -8.96 -4.89
N ILE A 187 -13.48 -10.30 -4.86
CA ILE A 187 -12.87 -11.11 -5.91
C ILE A 187 -13.52 -10.82 -7.26
N ARG A 188 -14.86 -10.90 -7.31
CA ARG A 188 -15.62 -10.61 -8.54
C ARG A 188 -15.33 -9.18 -9.04
N SER A 189 -15.37 -8.20 -8.14
CA SER A 189 -15.11 -6.81 -8.47
C SER A 189 -13.68 -6.57 -8.98
N ALA A 190 -12.70 -7.35 -8.52
CA ALA A 190 -11.34 -7.29 -9.04
C ALA A 190 -11.24 -7.88 -10.45
N CYS A 191 -11.82 -9.07 -10.67
CA CYS A 191 -11.83 -9.72 -11.98
C CYS A 191 -12.58 -8.93 -13.05
N GLU A 192 -13.69 -8.28 -12.70
CA GLU A 192 -14.52 -7.50 -13.63
C GLU A 192 -14.02 -6.05 -13.84
N ARG A 193 -12.96 -5.63 -13.13
CA ARG A 193 -12.47 -4.26 -13.23
C ARG A 193 -11.91 -3.98 -14.63
N ARG A 194 -12.07 -2.75 -15.11
CA ARG A 194 -11.29 -2.27 -16.26
C ARG A 194 -9.82 -2.15 -15.84
N ASP A 195 -8.92 -2.71 -16.62
CA ASP A 195 -7.49 -2.73 -16.33
C ASP A 195 -6.62 -2.20 -17.48
N VAL A 196 -7.21 -1.72 -18.58
CA VAL A 196 -6.46 -1.17 -19.73
C VAL A 196 -7.10 0.14 -20.23
N TRP A 197 -6.23 1.11 -20.53
CA TRP A 197 -6.56 2.41 -21.13
C TRP A 197 -5.54 2.80 -22.19
N SER A 198 -5.91 3.70 -23.10
CA SER A 198 -5.02 4.25 -24.14
C SER A 198 -3.92 5.15 -23.57
N SER A 199 -4.17 5.80 -22.43
CA SER A 199 -3.21 6.69 -21.77
C SER A 199 -3.56 6.86 -20.28
N LYS A 200 -2.60 7.34 -19.47
CA LYS A 200 -2.88 7.75 -18.08
C LYS A 200 -3.95 8.84 -18.01
N THR A 201 -3.96 9.77 -18.97
CA THR A 201 -4.97 10.83 -19.07
C THR A 201 -6.37 10.28 -19.30
N ASP A 202 -6.52 9.29 -20.19
CA ASP A 202 -7.81 8.67 -20.45
C ASP A 202 -8.27 7.80 -19.28
N ALA A 203 -7.34 7.16 -18.57
CA ALA A 203 -7.63 6.49 -17.31
C ALA A 203 -8.16 7.47 -16.25
N LEU A 204 -7.53 8.63 -16.08
CA LEU A 204 -7.98 9.66 -15.14
C LEU A 204 -9.39 10.17 -15.47
N LYS A 205 -9.68 10.41 -16.76
CA LYS A 205 -11.03 10.81 -17.22
C LYS A 205 -12.07 9.73 -16.91
N ASP A 206 -11.77 8.47 -17.22
CA ASP A 206 -12.63 7.32 -16.93
C ASP A 206 -12.89 7.16 -15.42
N MET A 207 -11.86 7.29 -14.57
CA MET A 207 -12.03 7.23 -13.12
C MET A 207 -12.83 8.41 -12.56
N THR A 208 -12.71 9.59 -13.16
CA THR A 208 -13.46 10.78 -12.73
C THR A 208 -14.95 10.69 -13.06
N SER A 209 -15.33 9.96 -14.11
CA SER A 209 -16.72 9.83 -14.56
C SER A 209 -17.47 8.64 -13.94
N ARG A 210 -16.78 7.67 -13.36
CA ARG A 210 -17.39 6.48 -12.75
C ARG A 210 -17.95 6.77 -11.36
N ALA A 211 -19.20 6.38 -11.11
CA ALA A 211 -19.87 6.57 -9.81
C ALA A 211 -19.09 6.06 -8.58
N ARG A 212 -18.28 5.00 -8.73
CA ARG A 212 -17.47 4.42 -7.64
C ARG A 212 -16.29 5.32 -7.23
N THR A 213 -15.69 6.01 -8.18
CA THR A 213 -14.43 6.75 -8.01
C THR A 213 -14.61 8.27 -8.18
N SER A 214 -15.71 8.72 -8.76
CA SER A 214 -16.06 10.14 -8.89
C SER A 214 -16.13 10.90 -7.56
N PRO A 215 -16.51 10.29 -6.41
CA PRO A 215 -16.50 10.96 -5.11
C PRO A 215 -15.12 11.08 -4.47
N TRP A 216 -14.09 10.41 -5.02
CA TRP A 216 -12.75 10.46 -4.45
C TRP A 216 -12.17 11.87 -4.57
N ASP A 217 -11.28 12.19 -3.63
CA ASP A 217 -10.45 13.39 -3.69
C ASP A 217 -9.71 13.44 -5.04
N ARG A 218 -9.70 14.62 -5.67
CA ARG A 218 -9.12 14.81 -7.01
C ARG A 218 -7.62 14.56 -7.02
N HIS A 219 -6.92 14.88 -5.93
CA HIS A 219 -5.50 14.60 -5.80
C HIS A 219 -5.26 13.09 -5.68
N ALA A 220 -6.10 12.36 -4.93
CA ALA A 220 -6.03 10.89 -4.86
C ALA A 220 -6.21 10.23 -6.24
N LEU A 221 -7.16 10.72 -7.05
CA LEU A 221 -7.36 10.22 -8.43
C LEU A 221 -6.16 10.49 -9.34
N SER A 222 -5.55 11.67 -9.25
CA SER A 222 -4.35 12.00 -10.00
C SER A 222 -3.18 11.10 -9.60
N LEU A 223 -2.99 10.88 -8.29
CA LEU A 223 -1.96 9.97 -7.79
C LEU A 223 -2.20 8.52 -8.24
N TYR A 224 -3.46 8.08 -8.26
CA TYR A 224 -3.82 6.77 -8.80
C TYR A 224 -3.43 6.65 -10.27
N ALA A 225 -3.82 7.60 -11.12
CA ALA A 225 -3.48 7.58 -12.53
C ALA A 225 -1.96 7.58 -12.76
N GLU A 226 -1.20 8.25 -11.89
CA GLU A 226 0.25 8.35 -12.00
C GLU A 226 0.98 7.08 -11.52
N HIS A 227 0.61 6.53 -10.38
CA HIS A 227 1.40 5.49 -9.70
C HIS A 227 0.80 4.09 -9.77
N ALA A 228 -0.52 3.97 -10.00
CA ALA A 228 -1.17 2.67 -10.12
C ALA A 228 -1.15 2.12 -11.55
N LEU A 229 -0.64 2.88 -12.53
CA LEU A 229 -0.65 2.52 -13.94
C LEU A 229 0.78 2.40 -14.51
N VAL A 230 1.00 1.35 -15.29
CA VAL A 230 2.25 1.05 -15.98
C VAL A 230 2.03 0.90 -17.48
N PRO A 231 3.07 1.06 -18.33
CA PRO A 231 2.95 0.75 -19.75
C PRO A 231 2.41 -0.67 -19.98
N HIS A 232 1.43 -0.81 -20.85
CA HIS A 232 0.87 -2.11 -21.20
C HIS A 232 1.93 -2.97 -21.93
N LYS A 233 2.03 -4.26 -21.59
CA LYS A 233 3.02 -5.19 -22.18
C LYS A 233 2.97 -5.25 -23.72
N GLY A 234 1.81 -4.93 -24.29
CA GLY A 234 1.61 -4.85 -25.73
C GLY A 234 2.40 -3.75 -26.44
N ILE A 235 3.00 -2.80 -25.71
CA ILE A 235 3.82 -1.71 -26.27
C ILE A 235 5.05 -2.21 -27.06
N LYS A 236 5.43 -3.48 -26.85
CA LYS A 236 6.49 -4.15 -27.61
C LYS A 236 6.11 -4.51 -29.05
N TRP A 237 4.83 -4.39 -29.40
CA TRP A 237 4.30 -4.68 -30.74
C TRP A 237 3.99 -3.38 -31.48
N ASP A 238 3.99 -3.43 -32.81
CA ASP A 238 3.67 -2.26 -33.64
C ASP A 238 2.28 -1.68 -33.32
N PRO A 239 2.06 -0.37 -33.51
CA PRO A 239 0.78 0.30 -33.23
C PRO A 239 -0.43 -0.50 -33.77
N PRO A 240 -1.56 -0.53 -33.03
CA PRO A 240 -2.04 0.53 -32.13
C PRO A 240 -1.83 0.25 -30.63
N TYR A 241 -0.95 -0.69 -30.25
CA TYR A 241 -0.80 -1.15 -28.86
C TYR A 241 -0.04 -0.17 -27.93
N MET A 242 -0.42 1.10 -27.96
CA MET A 242 0.04 2.13 -27.02
C MET A 242 -1.01 2.30 -25.93
N GLY A 243 -0.71 1.82 -24.72
CA GLY A 243 -1.65 1.89 -23.61
C GLY A 243 -0.99 1.71 -22.26
N VAL A 244 -1.78 1.87 -21.21
CA VAL A 244 -1.39 1.63 -19.84
C VAL A 244 -2.31 0.59 -19.21
N THR A 245 -1.79 -0.12 -18.22
CA THR A 245 -2.52 -1.12 -17.45
C THR A 245 -2.25 -0.96 -15.96
N LEU A 246 -3.02 -1.66 -15.13
CA LEU A 246 -2.82 -1.64 -13.67
C LEU A 246 -1.45 -2.26 -13.31
N ALA A 247 -0.73 -1.62 -12.38
CA ALA A 247 0.49 -2.17 -11.80
C ALA A 247 0.19 -3.44 -10.98
N CYS A 248 -0.86 -3.39 -10.15
CA CYS A 248 -1.47 -4.57 -9.53
C CYS A 248 -2.45 -5.20 -10.52
N THR A 249 -2.14 -6.40 -11.03
CA THR A 249 -3.05 -7.07 -11.97
C THR A 249 -4.37 -7.46 -11.31
N ARG A 250 -5.43 -7.64 -12.11
CA ARG A 250 -6.72 -8.12 -11.59
C ARG A 250 -6.61 -9.45 -10.88
N ASP A 251 -5.77 -10.35 -11.39
CA ASP A 251 -5.55 -11.67 -10.80
C ASP A 251 -4.85 -11.57 -9.44
N GLU A 252 -3.85 -10.70 -9.33
CA GLU A 252 -3.14 -10.46 -8.07
C GLU A 252 -4.04 -9.82 -7.03
N GLU A 253 -4.87 -8.84 -7.43
CA GLU A 253 -5.84 -8.25 -6.52
C GLU A 253 -6.96 -9.24 -6.14
N ALA A 254 -7.40 -10.10 -7.06
CA ALA A 254 -8.40 -11.13 -6.76
C ALA A 254 -7.86 -12.17 -5.77
N ARG A 255 -6.58 -12.56 -5.87
CA ARG A 255 -5.95 -13.56 -5.00
C ARG A 255 -5.75 -13.09 -3.56
N ILE A 256 -5.52 -11.80 -3.35
CA ILE A 256 -5.29 -11.24 -2.01
C ILE A 256 -6.61 -11.02 -1.23
N ASN A 257 -7.76 -10.99 -1.91
CA ASN A 257 -9.08 -10.89 -1.31
C ASN A 257 -9.60 -12.24 -0.77
#